data_AF-A0ABD6CTF1-F1
#
_entry.id   AF-A0ABD6CTF1-F1
#
_cell.length_a   1.000
_cell.length_b   1.000
_cell.length_c   1.000
_cell.angle_alpha   90.00
_cell.angle_beta   90.00
_cell.angle_gamma   90.00
#
_symmetry.space_group_name_H-M   'P 1'
#
loop_
_entity.id
_entity.type
_entity.pdbx_description
1 polymer ?
#
loop_
_entity_poly.entity_id
_entity_poly.type
_entity_poly.pdbx_seq_one_letter_code
_entity_poly.pdbx_strand_id
1 'polypeptide(L)'
;MTTTYGPLAVWAVVLVVGALTFAIRYSFIYLLDRVSGVPPRLERALRYVPAAVLAALVAPSFVDPGPTVAATLLDGRLLAGVVAAGVAWITENMFATLVAGMLTLWTVGFVL
;
A
#
# COMPACT_ATOMS: atom_id res chain seq x y z
N MET A 1 8.45 27.70 -8.84
CA MET A 1 8.62 27.70 -10.30
C MET A 1 7.28 27.34 -10.93
N THR A 2 6.52 28.31 -11.41
CA THR A 2 5.27 28.07 -12.14
C THR A 2 5.64 27.69 -13.57
N THR A 3 5.50 26.42 -13.90
CA THR A 3 5.79 25.89 -15.22
C THR A 3 4.80 26.48 -16.24
N THR A 4 5.28 27.42 -17.07
CA THR A 4 4.55 28.04 -18.18
C THR A 4 4.33 27.03 -19.32
N TYR A 5 3.52 26.00 -19.10
CA TYR A 5 3.11 25.08 -20.16
C TYR A 5 1.72 25.43 -20.66
N GLY A 6 1.56 25.57 -21.98
CA GLY A 6 0.26 25.79 -22.59
C GLY A 6 -0.70 24.61 -22.32
N PRO A 7 -2.02 24.83 -22.21
CA PRO A 7 -2.99 23.77 -21.93
C PRO A 7 -2.88 22.57 -22.88
N LEU A 8 -2.61 22.83 -24.17
CA LEU A 8 -2.42 21.80 -25.19
C LEU A 8 -1.20 20.91 -24.89
N ALA A 9 -0.09 21.48 -24.42
CA ALA A 9 1.11 20.72 -24.07
C ALA A 9 0.84 19.81 -22.87
N VAL A 10 0.10 20.29 -21.87
CA VAL A 10 -0.29 19.48 -20.70
C VAL A 10 -1.16 18.30 -21.14
N TRP A 11 -2.20 18.55 -21.94
CA TRP A 11 -3.06 17.48 -22.46
C TRP A 11 -2.32 16.49 -23.35
N ALA A 12 -1.40 16.96 -24.19
CA ALA A 12 -0.56 16.09 -25.01
C ALA A 12 0.31 15.17 -24.13
N VAL A 13 0.94 15.70 -23.08
CA VAL A 13 1.73 14.89 -22.14
C VAL A 13 0.85 13.87 -21.41
N VAL A 14 -0.33 14.26 -20.93
CA VAL A 14 -1.26 13.33 -20.28
C VAL A 14 -1.65 12.19 -21.21
N LEU A 15 -1.98 12.49 -22.47
CA LEU A 15 -2.34 11.46 -23.46
C LEU A 15 -1.15 10.56 -23.80
N VAL A 16 0.04 11.11 -23.99
CA VAL A 16 1.25 10.33 -24.31
C VAL A 16 1.62 9.43 -23.14
N VAL A 17 1.68 9.96 -21.91
CA VAL A 17 2.00 9.18 -20.71
C VAL A 17 0.93 8.13 -20.43
N GLY A 18 -0.35 8.49 -20.58
CA GLY A 18 -1.47 7.56 -20.45
C GLY A 18 -1.39 6.41 -21.45
N ALA A 19 -1.17 6.72 -22.73
CA ALA A 19 -1.02 5.73 -23.79
C ALA A 19 0.21 4.83 -23.57
N LEU A 20 1.35 5.40 -23.17
CA LEU A 20 2.57 4.64 -22.89
C LEU A 20 2.38 3.71 -21.68
N THR A 21 1.76 4.19 -20.60
CA THR A 21 1.46 3.39 -19.40
C THR A 21 0.50 2.24 -19.74
N PHE A 22 -0.52 2.53 -20.54
CA PHE A 22 -1.47 1.54 -21.02
C PHE A 22 -0.78 0.49 -21.91
N ALA A 23 0.06 0.93 -22.84
CA ALA A 23 0.82 0.06 -23.72
C ALA A 23 1.77 -0.87 -22.95
N ILE A 24 2.45 -0.36 -21.90
CA ILE A 24 3.29 -1.18 -21.02
C ILE A 24 2.43 -2.25 -20.34
N ARG A 25 1.29 -1.86 -19.73
CA ARG A 25 0.40 -2.82 -19.06
C ARG A 25 -0.19 -3.86 -20.03
N TYR A 26 -0.60 -3.42 -21.22
CA TYR A 26 -1.17 -4.28 -22.25
C TYR A 26 -0.12 -5.23 -22.83
N SER A 27 1.13 -4.76 -22.98
CA SER A 27 2.26 -5.59 -23.43
C SER A 27 2.43 -6.83 -22.56
N PHE A 28 2.33 -6.69 -21.23
CA PHE A 28 2.37 -7.85 -20.34
C PHE A 28 1.20 -8.81 -20.59
N ILE A 29 -0.03 -8.31 -20.71
CA ILE A 29 -1.21 -9.16 -20.93
C ILE A 29 -1.11 -9.91 -22.27
N TYR A 30 -0.71 -9.20 -23.33
CA TYR A 30 -0.54 -9.76 -24.67
C TYR A 30 0.65 -10.73 -24.77
N LEU A 31 1.79 -10.44 -24.14
CA LEU A 31 2.91 -11.37 -24.04
C LEU A 31 2.55 -12.62 -23.22
N LEU A 32 1.80 -12.48 -22.12
CA LEU A 32 1.37 -13.60 -21.28
C LEU A 32 0.41 -14.54 -22.02
N ASP A 33 -0.42 -14.02 -22.94
CA ASP A 33 -1.29 -14.82 -23.80
C ASP A 33 -0.50 -15.57 -24.88
N ARG A 34 0.55 -14.95 -25.43
CA ARG A 34 1.41 -15.53 -26.48
C ARG A 34 2.37 -16.61 -25.93
N VAL A 35 2.87 -16.45 -24.71
CA VAL A 35 3.82 -17.36 -24.06
C VAL A 35 3.04 -18.35 -23.18
N SER A 36 2.24 -19.21 -23.83
CA SER A 36 1.76 -20.48 -23.26
C SER A 36 1.25 -20.43 -21.81
N GLY A 37 0.20 -19.64 -21.55
CA GLY A 37 -0.62 -19.71 -20.35
C GLY A 37 0.06 -19.28 -19.05
N VAL A 38 -0.69 -18.63 -18.16
CA VAL A 38 -0.16 -18.20 -16.86
C VAL A 38 0.17 -19.46 -16.03
N PRO A 39 1.43 -19.68 -15.61
CA PRO A 39 1.74 -20.80 -14.75
C PRO A 39 0.96 -20.63 -13.43
N PRO A 40 0.34 -21.70 -12.89
CA PRO A 40 -0.56 -21.60 -11.74
C PRO A 40 0.11 -21.07 -10.46
N ARG A 41 1.44 -20.97 -10.42
CA ARG A 41 2.18 -20.29 -9.35
C ARG A 41 2.12 -18.76 -9.49
N LEU A 42 2.20 -18.24 -10.71
CA LEU A 42 2.14 -16.80 -10.98
C LEU A 42 0.74 -16.26 -10.78
N GLU A 43 -0.31 -16.98 -11.22
CA GLU A 43 -1.70 -16.58 -10.98
C GLU A 43 -2.03 -16.46 -9.49
N ARG A 44 -1.58 -17.45 -8.68
CA ARG A 44 -1.70 -17.37 -7.22
C ARG A 44 -0.96 -16.17 -6.65
N ALA A 45 0.27 -15.89 -7.11
CA ALA A 45 1.03 -14.72 -6.65
C ALA A 45 0.33 -13.40 -7.03
N LEU A 46 -0.20 -13.29 -8.24
CA LEU A 46 -0.94 -12.12 -8.73
C LEU A 46 -2.20 -11.84 -7.91
N ARG A 47 -2.89 -12.88 -7.42
CA ARG A 47 -4.05 -12.72 -6.52
C ARG A 47 -3.70 -12.06 -5.19
N TYR A 48 -2.45 -12.21 -4.72
CA TYR A 48 -1.97 -11.58 -3.48
C TYR A 48 -1.33 -10.21 -3.68
N VAL A 49 -1.07 -9.79 -4.93
CA VAL A 49 -0.46 -8.47 -5.23
C VAL A 49 -1.23 -7.32 -4.60
N PRO A 50 -2.57 -7.21 -4.70
CA PRO A 50 -3.30 -6.09 -4.11
C PRO A 50 -3.09 -5.98 -2.60
N ALA A 51 -3.17 -7.10 -1.88
CA ALA A 51 -2.95 -7.13 -0.43
C ALA A 51 -1.49 -6.81 -0.07
N ALA A 52 -0.53 -7.34 -0.82
CA ALA A 52 0.89 -7.08 -0.61
C ALA A 52 1.26 -5.61 -0.86
N VAL A 53 0.68 -4.97 -1.89
CA VAL A 53 0.88 -3.55 -2.18
C VAL A 53 0.32 -2.68 -1.06
N LEU A 54 -0.89 -2.98 -0.56
CA LEU A 54 -1.45 -2.28 0.60
C LEU A 54 -0.55 -2.43 1.82
N ALA A 55 -0.06 -3.64 2.10
CA ALA A 55 0.88 -3.87 3.19
C ALA A 55 2.18 -3.06 3.00
N ALA A 56 2.74 -3.02 1.78
CA ALA A 56 3.96 -2.25 1.48
C ALA A 56 3.77 -0.73 1.58
N LEU A 57 2.57 -0.22 1.28
CA LEU A 57 2.23 1.20 1.44
C LEU A 57 2.09 1.61 2.91
N VAL A 58 1.51 0.74 3.74
CA VAL A 58 1.26 1.04 5.15
C VAL A 58 2.46 0.71 6.03
N ALA A 59 3.24 -0.33 5.72
CA ALA A 59 4.44 -0.74 6.47
C ALA A 59 5.40 0.42 6.82
N PRO A 60 5.81 1.31 5.90
CA PRO A 60 6.73 2.40 6.24
C PRO A 60 6.13 3.41 7.22
N SER A 61 4.79 3.53 7.30
CA SER A 61 4.14 4.43 8.26
C SER A 61 4.23 3.94 9.73
N PHE A 62 4.59 2.66 9.94
CA PHE A 62 4.83 2.08 11.26
C PHE A 62 6.28 2.16 11.71
N VAL A 63 7.22 2.32 10.78
CA VAL A 63 8.66 2.28 11.07
C VAL A 63 9.18 3.71 11.08
N ASP A 64 9.00 4.40 12.21
CA ASP A 64 9.64 5.68 12.48
C ASP A 64 10.80 5.44 13.46
N PRO A 65 12.06 5.34 13.00
CA PRO A 65 13.20 5.10 13.89
C PRO A 65 13.44 6.34 14.76
N GLY A 66 12.90 6.32 15.98
CA GLY A 66 13.20 7.32 17.01
C GLY A 66 14.68 7.32 17.43
N PRO A 67 15.09 8.27 18.30
CA PRO A 67 16.49 8.48 18.69
C PRO A 67 17.12 7.31 19.48
N THR A 68 16.33 6.31 19.89
CA THR A 68 16.79 5.12 20.62
C THR A 68 15.88 3.94 20.31
N VAL A 69 16.42 2.72 20.27
CA VAL A 69 15.64 1.49 19.99
C VAL A 69 14.44 1.34 20.95
N ALA A 70 14.59 1.76 22.21
CA ALA A 70 13.49 1.78 23.18
C ALA A 70 12.39 2.80 22.84
N ALA A 71 12.74 3.96 22.29
CA ALA A 71 11.78 4.98 21.86
C ALA A 71 10.99 4.54 20.61
N THR A 72 11.66 3.82 19.69
CA THR A 72 11.01 3.22 18.52
C THR A 72 10.04 2.10 18.91
N LEU A 73 10.37 1.29 19.92
CA LEU A 73 9.50 0.20 20.41
C LEU A 73 8.31 0.69 21.24
N LEU A 74 8.45 1.85 21.91
CA LEU A 74 7.38 2.49 22.68
C LEU A 74 6.55 3.48 21.84
N ASP A 75 6.84 3.63 20.55
CA ASP A 75 6.04 4.48 19.68
C ASP A 75 4.61 3.92 19.59
N GLY A 76 3.64 4.76 19.95
CA GLY A 76 2.25 4.38 20.01
C GLY A 76 1.67 3.91 18.68
N ARG A 77 2.29 4.29 17.56
CA ARG A 77 1.93 3.79 16.23
C ARG A 77 2.27 2.32 16.05
N LEU A 78 3.44 1.89 16.53
CA LEU A 78 3.90 0.51 16.42
C LEU A 78 3.05 -0.41 17.30
N LEU A 79 2.78 0.00 18.54
CA LEU A 79 1.90 -0.72 19.46
C LEU A 79 0.46 -0.82 18.92
N ALA A 80 -0.11 0.28 18.42
CA ALA A 80 -1.44 0.26 17.82
C ALA A 80 -1.50 -0.64 16.57
N GLY A 81 -0.44 -0.66 15.76
CA GLY A 81 -0.32 -1.55 14.60
C GLY A 81 -0.31 -3.03 14.97
N VAL A 82 0.46 -3.42 16.00
CA VAL A 82 0.52 -4.80 16.49
C VAL A 82 -0.83 -5.26 17.06
N VAL A 83 -1.49 -4.41 17.85
CA VAL A 83 -2.83 -4.72 18.39
C VAL A 83 -3.85 -4.85 17.26
N ALA A 84 -3.86 -3.93 16.29
CA ALA A 84 -4.75 -4.01 15.13
C ALA A 84 -4.51 -5.28 14.31
N ALA A 85 -3.24 -5.69 14.11
CA ALA A 85 -2.89 -6.93 13.42
C ALA A 85 -3.37 -8.17 14.20
N GLY A 86 -3.22 -8.19 15.52
CA GLY A 86 -3.72 -9.27 16.38
C GLY A 86 -5.24 -9.39 16.33
N VAL A 87 -5.95 -8.26 16.40
CA VAL A 87 -7.42 -8.24 16.26
C VAL A 87 -7.84 -8.71 14.87
N ALA A 88 -7.11 -8.33 13.82
CA ALA A 88 -7.39 -8.76 12.45
C ALA A 88 -7.30 -10.27 12.28
N TRP A 89 -6.28 -10.87 12.90
CA TRP A 89 -6.09 -12.30 12.87
C TRP A 89 -7.23 -13.05 13.57
N ILE A 90 -7.76 -12.51 14.68
CA ILE A 90 -8.76 -13.21 15.51
C ILE A 90 -10.19 -12.98 15.00
N THR A 91 -10.52 -11.76 14.59
CA THR A 91 -11.91 -11.40 14.27
C THR A 91 -12.29 -11.60 12.80
N GLU A 92 -11.30 -11.69 11.90
CA GLU A 92 -11.51 -11.70 10.43
C GLU A 92 -12.47 -10.60 9.93
N ASN A 93 -12.69 -9.54 10.73
CA ASN A 93 -13.71 -8.51 10.51
C ASN A 93 -13.05 -7.14 10.40
N MET A 94 -13.16 -6.54 9.22
CA MET A 94 -12.57 -5.24 8.89
C MET A 94 -13.07 -4.09 9.79
N PHE A 95 -14.31 -4.15 10.29
CA PHE A 95 -14.81 -3.10 11.19
C PHE A 95 -14.21 -3.24 12.59
N ALA A 96 -14.08 -4.47 13.09
CA ALA A 96 -13.50 -4.73 14.40
C ALA A 96 -12.02 -4.30 14.44
N THR A 97 -11.26 -4.54 13.37
CA THR A 97 -9.86 -4.13 13.26
C THR A 97 -9.70 -2.63 13.21
N LEU A 98 -10.55 -1.94 12.46
CA LEU A 98 -10.50 -0.49 12.33
C LEU A 98 -10.84 0.20 13.65
N VAL A 99 -11.91 -0.25 14.33
CA VAL A 99 -12.30 0.27 15.64
C VAL A 99 -11.22 -0.02 16.69
N ALA A 100 -10.73 -1.25 16.77
CA ALA A 100 -9.68 -1.60 17.73
C ALA A 100 -8.38 -0.81 17.49
N GLY A 101 -7.95 -0.68 16.24
CA GLY A 101 -6.77 0.11 15.87
C GLY A 101 -6.92 1.59 16.23
N MET A 102 -8.06 2.20 15.90
CA MET A 102 -8.34 3.60 16.27
C MET A 102 -8.36 3.80 17.78
N LEU A 103 -9.06 2.92 18.51
CA LEU A 103 -9.12 2.99 19.98
C LEU A 103 -7.74 2.86 20.59
N THR A 104 -6.94 1.90 20.12
CA THR A 104 -5.58 1.70 20.63
C THR A 104 -4.72 2.93 20.36
N LEU A 105 -4.74 3.47 19.13
CA LEU A 105 -3.98 4.67 18.78
C LEU A 105 -4.39 5.87 19.65
N TRP A 106 -5.70 6.07 19.86
CA TRP A 106 -6.21 7.14 20.74
C TRP A 106 -5.79 6.94 22.19
N THR A 107 -5.89 5.73 22.73
CA THR A 107 -5.48 5.47 24.11
C THR A 107 -3.99 5.68 24.31
N VAL A 108 -3.16 5.25 23.35
CA VAL A 108 -1.71 5.42 23.47
C VAL A 108 -1.33 6.89 23.27
N GLY A 109 -1.91 7.59 22.29
CA GLY A 109 -1.66 9.01 22.06
C GLY A 109 -2.25 9.95 23.11
N PHE A 110 -3.18 9.49 23.95
CA PHE A 110 -3.68 10.24 25.11
C PHE A 110 -2.83 10.01 26.36
N VAL A 111 -2.15 8.86 26.46
CA VAL A 111 -1.37 8.46 27.64
C VAL A 111 0.12 8.85 27.53
N LEU A 112 0.67 8.92 26.32
CA LEU A 112 2.03 9.39 25.99
C LEU A 112 2.05 10.86 25.59
#